data_AF-A0A4D4J359-F1
#
_entry.id   AF-A0A4D4J359-F1
#
_cell.length_a   1.000
_cell.length_b   1.000
_cell.length_c   1.000
_cell.angle_alpha   90.00
_cell.angle_beta   90.00
_cell.angle_gamma   90.00
#
_symmetry.space_group_name_H-M   'P 1'
#
loop_
_entity.id
_entity.type
_entity.pdbx_description
1 polymer ?
#
loop_
_entity_poly.entity_id
_entity_poly.type
_entity_poly.pdbx_seq_one_letter_code
_entity_poly.pdbx_strand_id
1 'polypeptide(L)'
;MVDLSEADLAVEQLAHARALADHAAPALLRAWLAAAHGEGLAAVGHRDDALRAFDAAGSLLPADPVDASLPFLFLGGAHLDRWRGHALARLGEPEAIDQLTGALPRLPDAFTRARTGMLVDLAYAYAATGDRDAALSYARQARRLALQIRSDRHQRRLSGLILPGATASGAA
;
A
#
# COMPACT_ATOMS: atom_id res chain seq x y z
N MET A 1 -5.31 -18.30 12.80
CA MET A 1 -6.75 -17.99 12.95
C MET A 1 -7.01 -16.91 14.01
N VAL A 2 -6.04 -16.02 14.28
CA VAL A 2 -6.17 -14.86 15.20
C VAL A 2 -6.05 -13.53 14.43
N ASP A 3 -5.59 -13.56 13.17
CA ASP A 3 -5.27 -12.37 12.35
C ASP A 3 -6.50 -11.72 11.68
N LEU A 4 -7.52 -12.52 11.32
CA LEU A 4 -8.71 -12.00 10.62
C LEU A 4 -9.63 -11.18 11.54
N SER A 5 -9.88 -11.64 12.77
CA SER A 5 -10.72 -10.94 13.74
C SER A 5 -10.13 -9.60 14.19
N GLU A 6 -8.80 -9.50 14.25
CA GLU A 6 -8.13 -8.23 14.57
C GLU A 6 -8.21 -7.24 13.40
N ALA A 7 -8.15 -7.74 12.16
CA ALA A 7 -8.27 -6.92 10.95
C ALA A 7 -9.70 -6.37 10.77
N ASP A 8 -10.73 -7.18 11.01
CA ASP A 8 -12.14 -6.73 10.97
C ASP A 8 -12.40 -5.66 12.03
N LEU A 9 -11.91 -5.87 13.27
CA LEU A 9 -12.00 -4.88 14.34
C LEU A 9 -11.28 -3.57 13.98
N ALA A 10 -10.13 -3.64 13.32
CA ALA A 10 -9.41 -2.45 12.86
C ALA A 10 -10.20 -1.67 11.80
N VAL A 11 -10.90 -2.36 10.89
CA VAL A 11 -11.81 -1.73 9.92
C VAL A 11 -12.94 -1.01 10.64
N GLU A 12 -13.58 -1.63 11.62
CA GLU A 12 -14.65 -1.02 12.41
C GLU A 12 -14.16 0.23 13.17
N GLN A 13 -12.99 0.16 13.81
CA GLN A 13 -12.40 1.29 14.51
C GLN A 13 -12.09 2.46 13.56
N LEU A 14 -11.58 2.18 12.36
CA LEU A 14 -11.32 3.19 11.35
C LEU A 14 -12.62 3.79 10.80
N ALA A 15 -13.67 2.99 10.60
CA ALA A 15 -14.99 3.47 10.22
C ALA A 15 -15.56 4.41 11.29
N HIS A 16 -15.45 4.03 12.57
CA HIS A 16 -15.89 4.87 13.68
C HIS A 16 -15.10 6.18 13.78
N ALA A 17 -13.77 6.11 13.68
CA ALA A 17 -12.91 7.29 13.70
C ALA A 17 -13.24 8.26 12.54
N ARG A 18 -13.55 7.74 11.35
CA ARG A 18 -14.02 8.55 10.21
C ARG A 18 -15.32 9.27 10.53
N ALA A 19 -16.29 8.59 11.16
CA ALA A 19 -17.57 9.19 11.53
C ALA A 19 -17.39 10.31 12.57
N LEU A 20 -16.52 10.13 13.56
CA LEU A 20 -16.22 11.15 14.57
C LEU A 20 -15.46 12.36 13.99
N ALA A 21 -14.55 12.11 13.05
CA ALA A 21 -13.78 13.15 12.39
C ALA A 21 -14.60 13.94 11.35
N ASP A 22 -15.79 13.45 11.01
CA ASP A 22 -16.62 14.08 10.00
C ASP A 22 -17.03 15.49 10.46
N HIS A 23 -16.80 16.48 9.60
CA HIS A 23 -17.00 17.91 9.86
C HIS A 23 -16.23 18.55 11.03
N ALA A 24 -15.57 17.77 11.91
CA ALA A 24 -14.84 18.27 13.08
C ALA A 24 -13.32 18.32 12.89
N ALA A 25 -12.77 17.51 11.97
CA ALA A 25 -11.33 17.41 11.75
C ALA A 25 -10.86 18.18 10.50
N PRO A 26 -9.58 18.61 10.45
CA PRO A 26 -8.99 19.18 9.23
C PRO A 26 -9.09 18.21 8.05
N ALA A 27 -9.21 18.76 6.84
CA ALA A 27 -9.39 17.98 5.61
C ALA A 27 -8.30 16.92 5.41
N LEU A 28 -7.05 17.27 5.74
CA LEU A 28 -5.91 16.36 5.64
C LEU A 28 -6.05 15.12 6.55
N LEU A 29 -6.52 15.29 7.79
CA LEU A 29 -6.78 14.16 8.70
C LEU A 29 -7.95 13.30 8.20
N ARG A 30 -9.01 13.92 7.67
CA ARG A 30 -10.14 13.19 7.08
C ARG A 30 -9.71 12.36 5.86
N ALA A 31 -8.88 12.94 4.99
CA ALA A 31 -8.29 12.22 3.85
C ALA A 31 -7.44 11.02 4.31
N TRP A 32 -6.62 11.21 5.35
CA TRP A 32 -5.79 10.15 5.92
C TRP A 32 -6.63 9.02 6.52
N LEU A 33 -7.66 9.34 7.31
CA LEU A 33 -8.56 8.34 7.89
C LEU A 33 -9.32 7.56 6.81
N ALA A 34 -9.75 8.23 5.74
CA ALA A 34 -10.37 7.57 4.59
C ALA A 34 -9.41 6.60 3.88
N ALA A 35 -8.16 7.01 3.65
CA ALA A 35 -7.15 6.15 3.04
C ALA A 35 -6.78 4.95 3.94
N ALA A 36 -6.63 5.17 5.25
CA ALA A 36 -6.36 4.12 6.23
C ALA A 36 -7.49 3.09 6.29
N HIS A 37 -8.75 3.55 6.27
CA HIS A 37 -9.91 2.66 6.18
C HIS A 37 -9.91 1.87 4.87
N GLY A 38 -9.56 2.49 3.73
CA GLY A 38 -9.39 1.78 2.47
C GLY A 38 -8.32 0.68 2.50
N GLU A 39 -7.19 0.94 3.16
CA GLU A 39 -6.15 -0.07 3.39
C GLU A 39 -6.65 -1.22 4.27
N GLY A 40 -7.37 -0.92 5.34
CA GLY A 40 -8.00 -1.93 6.21
C GLY A 40 -9.01 -2.80 5.46
N LEU A 41 -9.92 -2.19 4.69
CA LEU A 41 -10.91 -2.90 3.88
C LEU A 41 -10.25 -3.79 2.82
N ALA A 42 -9.20 -3.31 2.15
CA ALA A 42 -8.42 -4.13 1.25
C ALA A 42 -7.75 -5.30 1.99
N ALA A 43 -7.40 -5.11 3.26
CA ALA A 43 -6.77 -6.14 4.06
C ALA A 43 -7.67 -7.35 4.34
N VAL A 44 -8.97 -7.12 4.44
CA VAL A 44 -10.02 -8.12 4.67
C VAL A 44 -10.78 -8.51 3.38
N GLY A 45 -10.35 -8.02 2.22
CA GLY A 45 -10.90 -8.41 0.92
C GLY A 45 -12.15 -7.63 0.48
N HIS A 46 -12.54 -6.57 1.18
CA HIS A 46 -13.67 -5.71 0.83
C HIS A 46 -13.30 -4.72 -0.29
N ARG A 47 -13.13 -5.26 -1.51
CA ARG A 47 -12.62 -4.55 -2.69
C ARG A 47 -13.33 -3.22 -2.97
N ASP A 48 -14.64 -3.26 -3.21
CA ASP A 48 -15.37 -2.08 -3.67
C ASP A 48 -15.43 -0.99 -2.59
N ASP A 49 -15.56 -1.38 -1.32
CA ASP A 49 -15.49 -0.45 -0.19
C ASP A 49 -14.10 0.19 -0.06
N ALA A 50 -13.04 -0.60 -0.26
CA ALA A 50 -11.68 -0.09 -0.22
C ALA A 50 -11.46 0.98 -1.28
N LEU A 51 -11.88 0.72 -2.53
CA LEU A 51 -11.76 1.67 -3.63
C LEU A 51 -12.57 2.94 -3.40
N ARG A 52 -13.82 2.81 -2.93
CA ARG A 52 -14.65 3.96 -2.53
C ARG A 52 -13.99 4.80 -1.42
N ALA A 53 -13.33 4.15 -0.45
CA ALA A 53 -12.64 4.86 0.62
C ALA A 53 -11.42 5.63 0.09
N PHE A 54 -10.67 5.08 -0.87
CA PHE A 54 -9.59 5.81 -1.55
C PHE A 54 -10.10 6.96 -2.42
N ASP A 55 -11.23 6.81 -3.11
CA ASP A 55 -11.85 7.90 -3.88
C ASP A 55 -12.28 9.05 -2.96
N ALA A 56 -12.86 8.72 -1.80
CA ALA A 56 -13.20 9.70 -0.76
C ALA A 56 -11.94 10.39 -0.21
N ALA A 57 -10.86 9.65 0.04
CA ALA A 57 -9.58 10.21 0.47
C ALA A 57 -9.02 11.20 -0.55
N GLY A 58 -9.08 10.86 -1.84
CA GLY A 58 -8.63 11.74 -2.92
C GLY A 58 -9.46 13.02 -3.03
N SER A 59 -10.77 12.92 -2.84
CA SER A 59 -11.69 14.07 -2.86
C SER A 59 -11.49 15.03 -1.67
N LEU A 60 -11.00 14.51 -0.54
CA LEU A 60 -10.73 15.27 0.68
C LEU A 60 -9.31 15.86 0.72
N LEU A 61 -8.40 15.35 -0.10
CA LEU A 61 -6.99 15.71 -0.05
C LEU A 61 -6.79 17.17 -0.48
N PRO A 62 -6.25 18.05 0.39
CA PRO A 62 -5.97 19.42 0.00
C PRO A 62 -4.85 19.50 -1.04
N ALA A 63 -4.89 20.53 -1.89
CA ALA A 63 -3.87 20.77 -2.91
C ALA A 63 -2.47 20.99 -2.31
N ASP A 64 -2.40 21.67 -1.15
CA ASP A 64 -1.22 21.76 -0.30
C ASP A 64 -1.41 20.89 0.95
N PRO A 65 -0.80 19.69 1.01
CA PRO A 65 -1.00 18.71 2.08
C PRO A 65 -0.09 18.97 3.29
N VAL A 66 0.08 20.23 3.67
CA VAL A 66 0.84 20.66 4.86
C VAL A 66 -0.10 21.40 5.80
N ASP A 67 -0.31 20.83 6.98
CA ASP A 67 -1.14 21.43 8.03
C ASP A 67 -0.32 21.58 9.31
N ALA A 68 -0.15 22.82 9.78
CA ALA A 68 0.63 23.13 10.98
C ALA A 68 0.04 22.52 12.26
N SER A 69 -1.26 22.21 12.28
CA SER A 69 -1.92 21.52 13.39
C SER A 69 -1.66 20.00 13.37
N LEU A 70 -1.13 19.45 12.27
CA LEU A 70 -0.87 18.02 12.06
C LEU A 70 0.59 17.78 11.62
N PRO A 71 1.61 18.25 12.36
CA PRO A 71 3.01 18.29 11.90
C PRO A 71 3.65 16.91 11.66
N PHE A 72 3.01 15.84 12.13
CA PHE A 72 3.50 14.47 11.98
C PHE A 72 2.72 13.65 10.96
N LEU A 73 1.70 14.23 10.33
CA LEU A 73 0.86 13.55 9.36
C LEU A 73 1.35 13.85 7.94
N PHE A 74 1.83 12.81 7.26
CA PHE A 74 2.32 12.89 5.89
C PHE A 74 1.36 12.18 4.94
N LEU A 75 0.60 12.95 4.17
CA LEU A 75 -0.24 12.43 3.11
C LEU A 75 -0.33 13.42 1.95
N GLY A 76 0.61 13.34 1.01
CA GLY A 76 0.48 14.02 -0.28
C GLY A 76 -0.05 13.09 -1.38
N GLY A 77 -0.31 13.62 -2.57
CA GLY A 77 -0.86 12.85 -3.70
C GLY A 77 -0.05 11.57 -4.00
N ALA A 78 1.28 11.67 -4.07
CA ALA A 78 2.14 10.50 -4.29
C ALA A 78 2.04 9.45 -3.16
N HIS A 79 1.78 9.88 -1.92
CA HIS A 79 1.56 8.97 -0.80
C HIS A 79 0.21 8.28 -0.93
N LEU A 80 -0.86 9.02 -1.24
CA LEU A 80 -2.18 8.46 -1.44
C LEU A 80 -2.19 7.44 -2.59
N ASP A 81 -1.56 7.79 -3.71
CA ASP A 81 -1.44 6.92 -4.88
C ASP A 81 -0.69 5.62 -4.54
N ARG A 82 0.35 5.72 -3.73
CA ARG A 82 1.07 4.56 -3.19
C ARG A 82 0.16 3.67 -2.35
N TRP A 83 -0.62 4.24 -1.44
CA TRP A 83 -1.49 3.46 -0.56
C TRP A 83 -2.58 2.75 -1.37
N ARG A 84 -3.18 3.45 -2.35
CA ARG A 84 -4.14 2.83 -3.28
C ARG A 84 -3.49 1.68 -4.07
N GLY A 85 -2.28 1.89 -4.59
CA GLY A 85 -1.53 0.85 -5.30
C GLY A 85 -1.21 -0.36 -4.42
N HIS A 86 -0.87 -0.14 -3.15
CA HIS A 86 -0.67 -1.22 -2.18
C HIS A 86 -1.94 -2.04 -1.95
N ALA A 87 -3.08 -1.35 -1.77
CA ALA A 87 -4.38 -1.99 -1.59
C ALA A 87 -4.78 -2.83 -2.82
N LEU A 88 -4.62 -2.29 -4.02
CA LEU A 88 -4.85 -3.01 -5.29
C LEU A 88 -3.96 -4.26 -5.38
N ALA A 89 -2.66 -4.13 -5.10
CA ALA A 89 -1.73 -5.26 -5.13
C ALA A 89 -2.12 -6.36 -4.14
N ARG A 90 -2.61 -5.97 -2.96
CA ARG A 90 -3.09 -6.90 -1.95
C ARG A 90 -4.38 -7.62 -2.35
N LEU A 91 -5.28 -6.92 -3.03
CA LEU A 91 -6.52 -7.48 -3.57
C LEU A 91 -6.29 -8.35 -4.82
N GLY A 92 -5.09 -8.34 -5.39
CA GLY A 92 -4.77 -9.08 -6.62
C GLY A 92 -5.22 -8.37 -7.89
N GLU A 93 -5.48 -7.06 -7.81
CA GLU A 93 -5.96 -6.27 -8.94
C GLU A 93 -4.79 -5.89 -9.88
N PRO A 94 -4.89 -6.15 -11.19
CA PRO A 94 -3.83 -5.82 -12.15
C PRO A 94 -3.54 -4.32 -12.24
N GLU A 95 -4.54 -3.46 -11.96
CA GLU A 95 -4.42 -2.00 -11.90
C GLU A 95 -3.36 -1.53 -10.90
N ALA A 96 -2.97 -2.39 -9.95
CA ALA A 96 -1.85 -2.12 -9.04
C ALA A 96 -0.56 -1.76 -9.80
N ILE A 97 -0.33 -2.37 -10.96
CA ILE A 97 0.88 -2.15 -11.76
C ILE A 97 0.93 -0.70 -12.23
N ASP A 98 -0.11 -0.23 -12.92
CA ASP A 98 -0.16 1.14 -13.46
C ASP A 98 -0.15 2.18 -12.33
N GLN A 99 -0.91 1.92 -11.27
CA GLN A 99 -0.98 2.80 -10.10
C GLN A 99 0.39 2.93 -9.41
N LEU A 100 1.08 1.82 -9.15
CA LEU A 100 2.35 1.82 -8.44
C LEU A 100 3.51 2.32 -9.32
N THR A 101 3.55 1.97 -10.60
CA THR A 101 4.57 2.46 -11.54
C THR A 101 4.45 3.98 -11.74
N GLY A 102 3.24 4.52 -11.84
CA GLY A 102 3.00 5.96 -11.93
C GLY A 102 3.29 6.73 -10.62
N ALA A 103 3.15 6.09 -9.46
CA ALA A 103 3.44 6.70 -8.17
C ALA A 103 4.93 6.66 -7.80
N LEU A 104 5.66 5.60 -8.18
CA LEU A 104 7.04 5.36 -7.78
C LEU A 104 8.02 6.53 -8.06
N PRO A 105 8.01 7.18 -9.24
CA PRO A 105 8.92 8.29 -9.51
C PRO A 105 8.56 9.58 -8.76
N ARG A 106 7.33 9.71 -8.26
CA ARG A 106 6.85 10.90 -7.53
C ARG A 106 7.06 10.82 -6.03
N LEU A 107 7.39 9.65 -5.50
CA LEU A 107 7.64 9.48 -4.07
C LEU A 107 8.96 10.17 -3.70
N PRO A 108 8.99 11.04 -2.67
CA PRO A 108 10.21 11.74 -2.29
C PRO A 108 11.29 10.77 -1.79
N ASP A 109 12.56 11.08 -2.05
CA ASP A 109 13.68 10.15 -1.83
C ASP A 109 13.91 9.80 -0.36
N ALA A 110 13.52 10.67 0.58
CA ALA A 110 13.58 10.40 2.01
C ALA A 110 12.70 9.21 2.43
N PHE A 111 11.71 8.82 1.63
CA PHE A 111 10.77 7.75 1.94
C PHE A 111 11.25 6.37 1.46
N THR A 112 12.53 6.02 1.70
CA THR A 112 13.15 4.77 1.24
C THR A 112 12.38 3.51 1.66
N ARG A 113 11.78 3.51 2.86
CA ARG A 113 10.94 2.39 3.34
C ARG A 113 9.68 2.21 2.50
N ALA A 114 8.98 3.32 2.22
CA ALA A 114 7.78 3.28 1.38
C ALA A 114 8.14 2.89 -0.07
N ARG A 115 9.24 3.41 -0.61
CA ARG A 115 9.79 3.02 -1.92
C ARG A 115 10.07 1.52 -1.98
N THR A 116 10.72 0.98 -0.95
CA THR A 116 11.00 -0.46 -0.83
C THR A 116 9.70 -1.27 -0.86
N GLY A 117 8.67 -0.84 -0.11
CA GLY A 117 7.35 -1.47 -0.11
C GLY A 117 6.71 -1.52 -1.50
N MET A 118 6.71 -0.40 -2.22
CA MET A 118 6.17 -0.33 -3.59
C MET A 118 6.86 -1.29 -4.56
N LEU A 119 8.19 -1.41 -4.48
CA LEU A 119 8.94 -2.35 -5.32
C LEU A 119 8.59 -3.81 -4.98
N VAL A 120 8.34 -4.12 -3.71
CA VAL A 120 7.83 -5.45 -3.32
C VAL A 120 6.44 -5.67 -3.92
N ASP A 121 5.54 -4.70 -3.79
CA ASP A 121 4.16 -4.81 -4.29
C ASP A 121 4.13 -4.96 -5.82
N LEU A 122 4.96 -4.21 -6.55
CA LEU A 122 5.15 -4.37 -8.00
C LEU A 122 5.67 -5.77 -8.37
N ALA A 123 6.65 -6.29 -7.63
CA ALA A 123 7.17 -7.63 -7.89
C ALA A 123 6.07 -8.70 -7.77
N TYR A 124 5.20 -8.58 -6.77
CA TYR A 124 4.05 -9.47 -6.60
C TYR A 124 2.99 -9.27 -7.69
N ALA A 125 2.65 -8.04 -8.04
CA ALA A 125 1.65 -7.74 -9.06
C ALA A 125 2.08 -8.30 -10.44
N TYR A 126 3.33 -8.06 -10.86
CA TYR A 126 3.85 -8.63 -12.10
C TYR A 126 3.90 -10.17 -12.07
N ALA A 127 4.30 -10.76 -10.94
CA ALA A 127 4.27 -12.22 -10.79
C ALA A 127 2.85 -12.79 -10.93
N ALA A 128 1.84 -12.14 -10.36
CA ALA A 128 0.45 -12.55 -10.49
C ALA A 128 -0.06 -12.49 -11.94
N THR A 129 0.44 -11.53 -12.73
CA THR A 129 0.11 -11.41 -14.17
C THR A 129 0.95 -12.31 -15.09
N GLY A 130 1.92 -13.06 -14.56
CA GLY A 130 2.77 -13.96 -15.33
C GLY A 130 4.03 -13.32 -15.92
N ASP A 131 4.27 -12.01 -15.71
CA ASP A 131 5.48 -11.32 -16.18
C ASP A 131 6.66 -11.59 -15.23
N ARG A 132 7.41 -12.65 -15.54
CA ARG A 132 8.58 -13.08 -14.77
C ARG A 132 9.69 -12.03 -14.74
N ASP A 133 9.96 -11.38 -15.86
CA ASP A 133 11.12 -10.50 -16.00
C ASP A 133 10.92 -9.20 -15.22
N ALA A 134 9.73 -8.60 -15.33
CA ALA A 134 9.37 -7.44 -14.54
C ALA A 134 9.34 -7.78 -13.03
N ALA A 135 8.72 -8.91 -12.66
CA ALA A 135 8.69 -9.37 -11.27
C ALA A 135 10.10 -9.51 -10.68
N LEU A 136 11.02 -10.14 -11.42
CA LEU A 136 12.41 -10.32 -11.00
C LEU A 136 13.17 -9.00 -10.91
N SER A 137 12.96 -8.08 -11.86
CA SER A 137 13.58 -6.75 -11.85
C SER A 137 13.21 -5.97 -10.59
N TYR A 138 11.91 -5.87 -10.28
CA TYR A 138 11.44 -5.17 -9.09
C TYR A 138 11.85 -5.87 -7.79
N ALA A 139 11.81 -7.21 -7.74
CA ALA A 139 12.26 -7.97 -6.57
C ALA A 139 13.75 -7.73 -6.25
N ARG A 140 14.62 -7.66 -7.26
CA ARG A 140 16.05 -7.35 -7.10
C ARG A 140 16.25 -5.94 -6.54
N GLN A 141 15.54 -4.95 -7.07
CA GLN A 141 15.60 -3.58 -6.59
C GLN A 141 15.13 -3.49 -5.13
N ALA A 142 13.99 -4.11 -4.82
CA ALA A 142 13.43 -4.17 -3.47
C ALA A 142 14.39 -4.84 -2.49
N ARG A 143 15.03 -5.96 -2.86
CA ARG A 143 15.97 -6.69 -2.00
C ARG A 143 17.20 -5.85 -1.66
N ARG A 144 17.77 -5.13 -2.63
CA ARG A 144 18.90 -4.22 -2.39
C ARG A 144 18.55 -3.15 -1.37
N LEU A 145 17.41 -2.47 -1.54
CA LEU A 145 16.98 -1.44 -0.60
C LEU A 145 16.63 -2.03 0.77
N ALA A 146 15.90 -3.14 0.82
CA ALA A 146 15.51 -3.79 2.07
C ALA A 146 16.72 -4.19 2.94
N LEU A 147 17.82 -4.62 2.32
CA LEU A 147 19.09 -4.88 3.00
C LEU A 147 19.70 -3.58 3.54
N GLN A 148 19.77 -2.52 2.72
CA GLN A 148 20.32 -1.22 3.11
C GLN A 148 19.59 -0.61 4.32
N ILE A 149 18.26 -0.71 4.36
CA ILE A 149 17.43 -0.19 5.46
C ILE A 149 17.20 -1.20 6.60
N ARG A 150 17.82 -2.39 6.52
CA ARG A 150 17.68 -3.50 7.48
C ARG A 150 16.21 -3.86 7.78
N SER A 151 15.41 -3.99 6.74
CA SER A 151 13.98 -4.31 6.88
C SER A 151 13.71 -5.81 6.78
N ASP A 152 13.62 -6.48 7.92
CA ASP A 152 13.27 -7.90 7.99
C ASP A 152 11.88 -8.18 7.42
N ARG A 153 10.93 -7.25 7.62
CA ARG A 153 9.57 -7.36 7.06
C ARG A 153 9.58 -7.48 5.54
N HIS A 154 10.32 -6.60 4.84
CA HIS A 154 10.38 -6.64 3.37
C HIS A 154 11.17 -7.84 2.87
N GLN A 155 12.25 -8.24 3.57
CA GLN A 155 12.98 -9.45 3.23
C GLN A 155 12.11 -10.71 3.36
N ARG A 156 11.36 -10.85 4.46
CA ARG A 156 10.41 -11.96 4.65
C ARG A 156 9.34 -12.00 3.56
N ARG A 157 8.75 -10.86 3.20
CA ARG A 157 7.80 -10.78 2.08
C ARG A 157 8.46 -11.28 0.79
N LEU A 158 9.63 -10.76 0.42
CA LEU A 158 10.34 -11.16 -0.80
C LEU A 158 10.75 -12.63 -0.84
N SER A 159 10.94 -13.29 0.31
CA SER A 159 11.22 -14.73 0.37
C SER A 159 10.00 -15.58 0.03
N GLY A 160 8.79 -15.05 0.17
CA GLY A 160 7.54 -15.71 -0.25
C GLY A 160 7.13 -15.40 -1.69
N LEU A 161 7.94 -14.69 -2.47
CA LEU A 161 7.62 -14.39 -3.87
C LEU A 161 7.86 -15.62 -4.74
N ILE A 162 6.82 -16.07 -5.43
CA ILE A 162 6.91 -17.15 -6.42
C ILE A 162 6.96 -16.52 -7.80
N LEU A 163 8.02 -16.80 -8.56
CA LEU A 163 8.17 -16.29 -9.91
C LEU A 163 7.42 -17.19 -10.92
N PRO A 164 6.74 -16.61 -11.92
CA PRO A 164 6.10 -17.37 -13.00
C PRO A 164 7.10 -18.33 -13.66
N GLY A 165 6.72 -19.59 -13.83
CA GLY A 165 7.58 -20.62 -14.44
C GLY A 165 8.72 -21.14 -13.54
N ALA A 166 8.77 -20.79 -12.25
CA ALA A 166 9.60 -21.52 -11.30
C ALA A 166 8.98 -22.90 -11.02
N THR A 167 9.64 -23.98 -11.43
CA THR A 167 9.31 -25.32 -10.92
C THR A 167 9.72 -25.38 -9.45
N ALA A 168 8.84 -25.89 -8.59
CA ALA A 168 9.18 -26.18 -7.20
C ALA A 168 10.25 -27.28 -7.18
N SER A 169 11.52 -26.89 -7.25
CA SER A 169 12.66 -27.80 -7.15
C SER A 169 13.42 -27.46 -5.88
N GLY A 170 13.31 -28.32 -4.86
CA GLY A 170 14.13 -28.22 -3.65
C GLY A 170 13.52 -28.79 -2.38
N ALA A 171 12.95 -29.99 -2.43
CA ALA A 171 12.80 -30.83 -1.24
C ALA A 171 13.14 -32.27 -1.65
N ALA A 172 14.41 -32.62 -1.49
CA ALA A 172 14.92 -33.99 -1.41
C ALA A 172 15.90 -34.02 -0.23
#